data_AF-A0A2N2DNC2-F1
#
_entry.id   AF-A0A2N2DNC2-F1
#
_cell.length_a   1.000
_cell.length_b   1.000
_cell.length_c   1.000
_cell.angle_alpha   90.00
_cell.angle_beta   90.00
_cell.angle_gamma   90.00
#
_symmetry.space_group_name_H-M   'P 1'
#
loop_
_entity.id
_entity.type
_entity.pdbx_description
1 polymer ?
#
loop_
_entity_poly.entity_id
_entity_poly.type
_entity_poly.pdbx_seq_one_letter_code
_entity_poly.pdbx_strand_id
1 'polypeptide(L)'
;MSQFDLTWEGAKALDASDSLRSYRTRFAIRPHEVYMDGNSLGLCSIDAKESLVDLLEVWETEGIKIWAVDDGKYFRYPKVIASMM
;
A
#
# COMPACT_ATOMS: atom_id res chain seq x y z
N MET A 1 -34.13 1.38 9.57
CA MET A 1 -33.04 1.45 8.58
C MET A 1 -32.74 2.91 8.37
N SER A 2 -31.48 3.35 8.43
CA SER A 2 -31.13 4.72 8.07
C SER A 2 -31.43 4.94 6.60
N GLN A 3 -32.14 6.03 6.29
CA GLN A 3 -32.41 6.41 4.91
C GLN A 3 -31.13 7.04 4.35
N PHE A 4 -30.48 6.34 3.41
CA PHE A 4 -29.32 6.88 2.71
C PHE A 4 -29.78 7.90 1.67
N ASP A 5 -29.05 9.01 1.56
CA ASP A 5 -29.18 9.91 0.42
C ASP A 5 -28.50 9.26 -0.79
N LEU A 6 -29.31 8.79 -1.75
CA LEU A 6 -28.86 8.11 -2.96
C LEU A 6 -28.53 9.08 -4.10
N THR A 7 -28.51 10.38 -3.85
CA THR A 7 -28.14 11.37 -4.85
C THR A 7 -26.61 11.45 -5.02
N TRP A 8 -26.19 12.08 -6.11
CA TRP A 8 -24.79 12.40 -6.36
C TRP A 8 -24.16 13.25 -5.24
N GLU A 9 -24.92 14.19 -4.68
CA GLU A 9 -24.44 15.04 -3.58
C GLU A 9 -24.35 14.26 -2.26
N GLY A 10 -25.26 13.30 -2.03
CA GLY A 10 -25.15 12.35 -0.92
C GLY A 10 -23.84 11.56 -0.96
N ALA A 11 -23.48 11.01 -2.12
CA ALA A 11 -22.21 10.28 -2.29
C ALA A 11 -20.98 11.17 -2.04
N LYS A 12 -20.96 12.39 -2.59
CA LYS A 12 -19.88 13.36 -2.34
C LYS A 12 -19.74 13.74 -0.87
N ALA A 13 -20.86 13.92 -0.15
CA ALA A 13 -20.84 14.26 1.26
C ALA A 13 -20.22 13.11 2.09
N LEU A 14 -20.55 11.86 1.76
CA LEU A 14 -19.93 10.69 2.35
C LEU A 14 -18.43 10.65 2.08
N ASP A 15 -18.01 10.80 0.81
CA ASP A 15 -16.59 10.87 0.42
C ASP A 15 -15.83 11.96 1.17
N ALA A 16 -16.43 13.14 1.34
CA ALA A 16 -15.80 14.27 2.04
C ALA A 16 -15.63 14.03 3.54
N SER A 17 -16.54 13.27 4.16
CA SER A 17 -16.53 12.94 5.58
C SER A 17 -15.71 11.69 5.94
N ASP A 18 -15.23 10.94 4.94
CA ASP A 18 -14.48 9.71 5.15
C ASP A 18 -13.09 9.98 5.76
N SER A 19 -12.91 9.54 7.01
CA SER A 19 -11.62 9.63 7.71
C SER A 19 -10.49 8.84 7.03
N LEU A 20 -10.82 7.87 6.17
CA LEU A 20 -9.86 7.05 5.43
C LEU A 20 -9.56 7.56 4.02
N ARG A 21 -10.19 8.65 3.59
CA ARG A 21 -10.07 9.21 2.23
C ARG A 21 -8.61 9.41 1.78
N SER A 22 -7.75 9.81 2.70
CA SER A 22 -6.32 10.06 2.43
C SER A 22 -5.58 8.80 1.97
N TYR A 23 -5.95 7.61 2.45
CA TYR A 23 -5.30 6.34 2.07
C TYR A 23 -5.49 5.99 0.60
N ARG A 24 -6.54 6.51 -0.07
CA ARG A 24 -6.74 6.34 -1.51
C ARG A 24 -5.50 6.76 -2.32
N THR A 25 -4.79 7.79 -1.86
CA THR A 25 -3.59 8.31 -2.52
C THR A 25 -2.38 7.38 -2.41
N ARG A 26 -2.42 6.36 -1.55
CA ARG A 26 -1.36 5.34 -1.39
C ARG A 26 -1.46 4.20 -2.40
N PHE A 27 -2.42 4.22 -3.32
CA PHE A 27 -2.63 3.16 -4.32
C PHE A 27 -2.53 3.70 -5.75
N ALA A 28 -1.96 2.88 -6.64
CA ALA A 28 -1.89 3.19 -8.06
C ALA A 28 -3.25 2.98 -8.74
N ILE A 29 -4.05 4.04 -8.82
CA ILE A 29 -5.39 4.02 -9.42
C ILE A 29 -5.33 4.60 -10.83
N ARG A 30 -5.90 3.92 -11.82
CA ARG A 30 -5.98 4.43 -13.19
C ARG A 30 -7.06 5.51 -13.30
N PRO A 31 -6.80 6.61 -14.02
CA PRO A 31 -7.84 7.60 -14.32
C PRO A 31 -9.04 6.95 -15.02
N HIS A 32 -10.24 7.39 -14.68
CA HIS A 32 -11.51 6.95 -15.28
C HIS A 32 -11.87 5.45 -15.10
N GLU A 33 -11.16 4.72 -14.24
CA GLU A 33 -11.47 3.33 -13.89
C GLU A 33 -12.10 3.23 -12.50
N VAL A 34 -13.15 2.41 -12.39
CA VAL A 34 -13.77 2.05 -11.10
C VAL A 34 -13.37 0.60 -10.79
N TYR A 35 -12.31 0.45 -9.99
CA TYR A 35 -11.75 -0.86 -9.66
C TYR A 35 -12.51 -1.51 -8.48
N MET A 36 -13.26 -2.57 -8.77
CA MET A 36 -14.16 -3.24 -7.81
C MET A 36 -13.80 -4.71 -7.55
N ASP A 37 -12.62 -5.18 -8.01
CA ASP A 37 -12.18 -6.58 -7.86
C ASP A 37 -10.98 -6.72 -6.88
N GLY A 38 -10.90 -5.78 -5.91
CA GLY A 38 -9.84 -5.74 -4.90
C GLY A 38 -9.81 -6.93 -3.95
N ASN A 39 -10.92 -7.68 -3.85
CA ASN A 39 -11.01 -8.94 -3.12
C ASN A 39 -10.29 -10.08 -3.84
N SER A 40 -10.11 -10.00 -5.16
CA SER A 40 -9.35 -10.96 -5.95
C SER A 40 -7.88 -10.55 -5.99
N LEU A 41 -7.61 -9.30 -6.37
CA LEU A 41 -6.27 -8.73 -6.40
C LEU A 41 -6.29 -7.28 -5.94
N GLY A 42 -5.58 -6.96 -4.86
CA GLY A 42 -5.45 -5.57 -4.41
C GLY A 42 -4.69 -4.71 -5.42
N LEU A 43 -5.04 -3.42 -5.50
CA LEU A 43 -4.23 -2.45 -6.24
C LEU A 43 -2.82 -2.38 -5.63
N CYS A 44 -1.83 -2.15 -6.49
CA CYS A 44 -0.46 -1.95 -6.04
C CYS A 44 -0.38 -0.72 -5.13
N SER A 45 0.09 -0.91 -3.89
CA SER A 45 0.38 0.22 -3.00
C SER A 45 1.71 0.85 -3.37
N ILE A 46 1.79 2.17 -3.18
CA ILE A 46 3.01 2.95 -3.36
C ILE A 46 4.08 2.42 -2.38
N ASP A 47 3.70 2.16 -1.13
CA ASP A 47 4.59 1.61 -0.09
C ASP A 47 5.26 0.28 -0.47
N ALA A 48 4.48 -0.65 -1.04
CA ALA A 48 4.99 -1.96 -1.44
C ALA A 48 5.95 -1.82 -2.62
N LYS A 49 5.63 -0.94 -3.58
CA LYS A 49 6.51 -0.64 -4.70
C LYS A 49 7.82 -0.02 -4.23
N GLU A 50 7.77 0.99 -3.36
CA GLU A 50 8.96 1.66 -2.80
C GLU A 50 9.85 0.65 -2.07
N SER A 51 9.27 -0.19 -1.21
CA SER A 51 10.02 -1.23 -0.48
C SER A 51 10.77 -2.20 -1.39
N LEU A 52 10.21 -2.53 -2.56
CA LEU A 52 10.85 -3.39 -3.55
C LEU A 52 11.99 -2.65 -4.27
N VAL A 53 11.79 -1.39 -4.64
CA VAL A 53 12.82 -0.55 -5.27
C VAL A 53 14.02 -0.41 -4.31
N ASP A 54 13.77 -0.07 -3.06
CA ASP A 54 14.83 0.07 -2.04
C ASP A 54 15.62 -1.23 -1.86
N LEU A 55 14.95 -2.37 -1.83
CA LEU A 55 15.61 -3.68 -1.75
C LEU A 55 16.50 -3.95 -2.96
N LEU A 56 16.04 -3.61 -4.16
CA LEU A 56 16.82 -3.80 -5.40
C LEU A 56 18.09 -2.95 -5.36
N GLU A 57 18.00 -1.68 -4.95
CA GLU A 57 19.15 -0.78 -4.84
C GLU A 57 20.21 -1.31 -3.86
N VAL A 58 19.76 -1.83 -2.71
CA VAL A 58 20.67 -2.43 -1.71
C VAL A 58 21.33 -3.69 -2.26
N TRP A 59 20.57 -4.53 -2.98
CA TRP A 59 21.13 -5.75 -3.57
C TRP A 59 22.16 -5.45 -4.66
N GLU A 60 21.86 -4.51 -5.55
CA GLU A 60 22.78 -4.08 -6.61
C GLU A 60 24.08 -3.51 -6.03
N THR A 61 23.99 -2.76 -4.92
CA THR A 61 25.13 -2.14 -4.25
C THR A 61 25.99 -3.14 -3.48
N GLU A 62 25.36 -4.02 -2.69
CA GLU A 62 26.05 -4.85 -1.69
C GLU A 62 26.37 -6.27 -2.18
N GLY A 63 25.68 -6.76 -3.21
CA GLY A 63 25.80 -8.13 -3.68
C GLY A 63 25.63 -9.12 -2.53
N ILE A 64 26.58 -10.05 -2.35
CA ILE A 64 26.53 -11.06 -1.27
C ILE A 64 26.58 -10.44 0.15
N LYS A 65 27.05 -9.20 0.31
CA LYS A 65 27.15 -8.55 1.62
C LYS A 65 25.79 -8.14 2.18
N ILE A 66 24.73 -8.14 1.36
CA ILE A 66 23.35 -7.82 1.78
C ILE A 66 22.90 -8.61 3.02
N TRP A 67 23.42 -9.82 3.21
CA TRP A 67 23.10 -10.66 4.37
C TRP A 67 23.55 -10.09 5.72
N ALA A 68 24.50 -9.15 5.72
CA ALA A 68 25.03 -8.51 6.92
C ALA A 68 24.64 -7.02 7.04
N VAL A 69 24.04 -6.43 6.00
CA VAL A 69 23.56 -5.03 6.02
C VAL A 69 22.41 -4.88 7.01
N ASP A 70 22.35 -3.73 7.67
CA ASP A 70 21.33 -3.37 8.67
C ASP A 70 21.16 -4.45 9.76
N ASP A 71 22.26 -4.86 10.39
CA ASP A 71 22.26 -5.94 11.40
C ASP A 71 21.67 -7.27 10.88
N GLY A 72 21.87 -7.53 9.58
CA GLY A 72 21.33 -8.68 8.88
C GLY A 72 19.81 -8.62 8.68
N LYS A 73 19.22 -7.42 8.58
CA LYS A 73 17.79 -7.18 8.30
C LYS A 73 17.26 -8.07 7.19
N TYR A 74 17.94 -8.13 6.05
CA TYR A 74 17.48 -8.88 4.88
C TYR A 74 17.57 -10.39 5.06
N PHE A 75 18.61 -10.88 5.76
CA PHE A 75 18.69 -12.29 6.15
C PHE A 75 17.60 -12.68 7.17
N ARG A 76 17.24 -11.75 8.05
CA ARG A 76 16.27 -11.93 9.13
C ARG A 76 14.90 -11.32 8.79
N TYR A 77 14.64 -11.05 7.51
CA TYR A 77 13.49 -10.24 7.10
C TYR A 77 12.14 -10.75 7.62
N PRO A 78 11.85 -12.08 7.63
CA PRO A 78 10.62 -12.59 8.23
C PRO A 78 10.46 -12.21 9.71
N LYS A 79 11.56 -12.15 10.49
CA LYS A 79 11.51 -11.74 11.91
C LYS A 79 11.27 -10.24 12.05
N VAL A 80 11.86 -9.43 11.17
CA VAL A 80 11.66 -7.98 11.15
C VAL A 80 10.18 -7.67 10.92
N ILE A 81 9.56 -8.27 9.90
CA ILE A 81 8.13 -8.09 9.62
C ILE A 81 7.27 -8.59 10.79
N ALA A 82 7.57 -9.76 11.34
CA ALA A 82 6.82 -10.31 12.48
C ALA A 82 6.86 -9.40 13.72
N SER A 83 7.91 -8.58 13.90
CA SER A 83 8.00 -7.63 15.03
C SER A 83 7.22 -6.33 14.84
N MET A 84 6.72 -6.06 13.63
CA MET A 84 5.93 -4.86 13.30
C MET A 84 4.41 -5.08 13.44
N MET A 85 3.99 -6.33 13.66
CA MET A 85 2.60 -6.75 13.86
C MET A 85 2.29 -6.87 15.35
#